data_AF-A0A2V5Y9B6-F1
#
_entry.id   AF-A0A2V5Y9B6-F1
#
_cell.length_a   1.000
_cell.length_b   1.000
_cell.length_c   1.000
_cell.angle_alpha   90.00
_cell.angle_beta   90.00
_cell.angle_gamma   90.00
#
_symmetry.space_group_name_H-M   'P 1'
#
loop_
_entity.id
_entity.type
_entity.pdbx_description
1 polymer ?
#
loop_
_entity_poly.entity_id
_entity_poly.type
_entity_poly.pdbx_seq_one_letter_code
_entity_poly.pdbx_strand_id
1 'polypeptide(L)'
;MSMDAIVNTGFTIANFTDTSGNPSASKVYRAARIILAQPGLVGYFGSGSGVASQEQFWSAYGLAKAFWELDLDIPAVIRLGGNTEDRAVDILHRMSKQLHAPVEGYRKSDAPATIAARFAELVAGAQSAKWRPRPPRVPKFVQDPSATMLSVKNGCVWIDTRRWAQIRGAVEMHSGGLLVDRQGAPAPSLPDDEFATKDSELLACDVECRLAGIEGFYLELDIPGLNELIRKAG
;
A
#
# COMPACT_ATOMS: atom_id res chain seq x y z
N MET A 1 -0.95 -18.28 16.70
CA MET A 1 -0.06 -19.01 15.77
C MET A 1 1.01 -18.11 15.15
N SER A 2 0.69 -17.16 14.26
CA SER A 2 1.75 -16.36 13.61
C SER A 2 2.46 -15.37 14.54
N MET A 3 1.75 -14.78 15.50
CA MET A 3 2.39 -13.92 16.51
C MET A 3 3.30 -14.74 17.44
N ASP A 4 2.85 -15.91 17.86
CA ASP A 4 3.67 -16.83 18.66
C ASP A 4 4.95 -17.23 17.90
N ALA A 5 4.84 -17.47 16.60
CA ALA A 5 6.00 -17.79 15.75
C ALA A 5 7.05 -16.66 15.76
N ILE A 6 6.62 -15.40 15.68
CA ILE A 6 7.54 -14.24 15.73
C ILE A 6 8.14 -14.07 17.13
N VAL A 7 7.36 -14.24 18.19
CA VAL A 7 7.87 -14.19 19.58
C VAL A 7 8.88 -15.31 19.82
N ASN A 8 8.63 -16.51 19.33
CA ASN A 8 9.55 -17.66 19.44
C ASN A 8 10.87 -17.46 18.68
N THR A 9 10.91 -16.54 17.71
CA THR A 9 12.15 -16.11 17.05
C THR A 9 12.90 -14.99 17.79
N GLY A 10 12.40 -14.55 18.95
CA GLY A 10 13.08 -13.57 19.82
C GLY A 10 12.70 -12.11 19.57
N PHE A 11 11.68 -11.84 18.75
CA PHE A 11 11.22 -10.46 18.51
C PHE A 11 10.20 -10.01 19.55
N THR A 12 10.22 -8.71 19.85
CA THR A 12 9.17 -8.03 20.62
C THR A 12 8.17 -7.39 19.67
N ILE A 13 6.88 -7.65 19.90
CA ILE A 13 5.79 -7.09 19.09
C ILE A 13 5.54 -5.64 19.53
N ALA A 14 5.71 -4.68 18.62
CA ALA A 14 5.47 -3.26 18.90
C ALA A 14 3.96 -2.94 19.06
N ASN A 15 3.12 -3.58 18.25
CA ASN A 15 1.67 -3.46 18.33
C ASN A 15 0.97 -4.71 17.80
N PHE A 16 -0.32 -4.84 18.12
CA PHE A 16 -1.19 -5.86 17.56
C PHE A 16 -2.32 -5.18 16.78
N THR A 17 -2.48 -5.53 15.51
CA THR A 17 -3.53 -5.01 14.64
C THR A 17 -4.17 -6.16 13.89
N ASP A 18 -5.48 -6.28 14.00
CA ASP A 18 -6.28 -7.28 13.30
C ASP A 18 -7.27 -6.60 12.36
N THR A 19 -7.39 -7.14 11.16
CA THR A 19 -8.33 -6.67 10.13
C THR A 19 -9.19 -7.84 9.68
N SER A 20 -10.48 -7.78 9.96
CA SER A 20 -11.46 -8.82 9.58
C SER A 20 -12.49 -8.28 8.59
N GLY A 21 -13.31 -9.19 8.04
CA GLY A 21 -14.46 -8.81 7.19
C GLY A 21 -14.11 -8.33 5.77
N ASN A 22 -13.05 -8.88 5.16
CA ASN A 22 -12.59 -8.51 3.80
C ASN A 22 -12.30 -6.99 3.68
N PRO A 23 -11.26 -6.50 4.38
CA PRO A 23 -10.99 -5.06 4.44
C PRO A 23 -10.71 -4.48 3.04
N SER A 24 -11.21 -3.27 2.81
CA SER A 24 -10.88 -2.50 1.62
C SER A 24 -9.38 -2.19 1.55
N ALA A 25 -8.85 -1.95 0.36
CA ALA A 25 -7.44 -1.61 0.20
C ALA A 25 -7.07 -0.32 0.98
N SER A 26 -7.98 0.64 1.01
CA SER A 26 -7.82 1.88 1.77
C SER A 26 -7.74 1.66 3.29
N LYS A 27 -8.48 0.68 3.85
CA LYS A 27 -8.37 0.32 5.27
C LYS A 27 -7.02 -0.29 5.59
N VAL A 28 -6.54 -1.21 4.75
CA VAL A 28 -5.22 -1.84 4.93
C VAL A 28 -4.10 -0.82 4.80
N TYR A 29 -4.18 0.08 3.81
CA TYR A 29 -3.27 1.21 3.67
C TYR A 29 -3.22 2.07 4.94
N ARG A 30 -4.37 2.46 5.49
CA ARG A 30 -4.42 3.27 6.73
C ARG A 30 -3.80 2.55 7.91
N ALA A 31 -4.12 1.26 8.08
CA ALA A 31 -3.52 0.45 9.14
C ALA A 31 -1.99 0.39 9.01
N ALA A 32 -1.47 0.16 7.81
CA ALA A 32 -0.03 0.13 7.57
C ALA A 32 0.64 1.49 7.86
N ARG A 33 0.04 2.60 7.41
CA ARG A 33 0.52 3.97 7.68
C ARG A 33 0.55 4.29 9.19
N ILE A 34 -0.46 3.85 9.94
CA ILE A 34 -0.53 4.03 11.41
C ILE A 34 0.54 3.20 12.11
N ILE A 35 0.70 1.92 11.73
CA ILE A 35 1.73 1.04 12.30
C ILE A 35 3.13 1.63 12.07
N LEU A 36 3.40 2.08 10.84
CA LEU A 36 4.67 2.69 10.44
C LEU A 36 4.84 4.13 10.95
N ALA A 37 3.92 4.67 11.74
CA ALA A 37 4.16 5.91 12.49
C ALA A 37 4.95 5.68 13.79
N GLN A 38 5.13 4.42 14.20
CA GLN A 38 5.91 4.06 15.39
C GLN A 38 7.41 4.05 15.07
N PRO A 39 8.29 4.73 15.83
CA PRO A 39 9.73 4.69 15.60
C PRO A 39 10.39 3.41 16.11
N GLY A 40 11.56 3.09 15.56
CA GLY A 40 12.43 2.04 16.10
C GLY A 40 12.07 0.62 15.68
N LEU A 41 11.12 0.44 14.76
CA LEU A 41 10.77 -0.87 14.20
C LEU A 41 11.98 -1.45 13.43
N VAL A 42 12.18 -2.76 13.53
CA VAL A 42 13.25 -3.48 12.81
C VAL A 42 12.73 -4.19 11.55
N GLY A 43 11.41 -4.31 11.42
CA GLY A 43 10.74 -4.91 10.28
C GLY A 43 9.22 -4.87 10.44
N TYR A 44 8.52 -5.14 9.36
CA TYR A 44 7.06 -5.21 9.30
C TYR A 44 6.62 -6.67 9.07
N PHE A 45 5.84 -7.22 9.99
CA PHE A 45 5.33 -8.59 9.86
C PHE A 45 3.80 -8.59 9.80
N GLY A 46 3.26 -9.14 8.72
CA GLY A 46 1.82 -9.32 8.53
C GLY A 46 1.50 -10.79 8.27
N SER A 47 0.46 -11.32 8.92
CA SER A 47 -0.02 -12.67 8.64
C SER A 47 -1.53 -12.79 8.74
N GLY A 48 -2.19 -13.06 7.62
CA GLY A 48 -3.57 -13.51 7.56
C GLY A 48 -3.70 -15.02 7.75
N SER A 49 -4.82 -15.47 8.33
CA SER A 49 -5.04 -16.88 8.69
C SER A 49 -5.65 -17.75 7.56
N GLY A 50 -5.75 -17.26 6.32
CA GLY A 50 -6.23 -18.11 5.22
C GLY A 50 -7.75 -18.11 5.05
N VAL A 51 -8.44 -17.00 5.31
CA VAL A 51 -9.90 -16.93 5.17
C VAL A 51 -10.28 -16.98 3.69
N ALA A 52 -10.89 -18.10 3.28
CA ALA A 52 -11.08 -18.47 1.88
C ALA A 52 -11.89 -17.47 1.04
N SER A 53 -12.67 -16.57 1.63
CA SER A 53 -13.52 -15.63 0.89
C SER A 53 -12.93 -14.21 0.75
N GLN A 54 -11.78 -13.93 1.35
CA GLN A 54 -11.18 -12.59 1.31
C GLN A 54 -10.26 -12.45 0.09
N GLU A 55 -10.48 -11.42 -0.71
CA GLU A 55 -9.66 -11.08 -1.87
C GLU A 55 -8.33 -10.46 -1.41
N GLN A 56 -7.27 -11.27 -1.38
CA GLN A 56 -6.00 -10.88 -0.77
C GLN A 56 -5.28 -9.76 -1.54
N PHE A 57 -5.57 -9.60 -2.85
CA PHE A 57 -4.94 -8.55 -3.64
C PHE A 57 -5.29 -7.14 -3.13
N TRP A 58 -6.45 -6.94 -2.48
CA TRP A 58 -6.77 -5.64 -1.89
C TRP A 58 -5.83 -5.28 -0.74
N SER A 59 -5.53 -6.26 0.12
CA SER A 59 -4.55 -6.09 1.18
C SER A 59 -3.16 -5.80 0.61
N ALA A 60 -2.76 -6.52 -0.45
CA ALA A 60 -1.49 -6.29 -1.12
C ALA A 60 -1.40 -4.88 -1.72
N TYR A 61 -2.45 -4.37 -2.37
CA TYR A 61 -2.47 -2.99 -2.89
C TYR A 61 -2.34 -1.97 -1.77
N GLY A 62 -3.10 -2.12 -0.68
CA GLY A 62 -3.03 -1.22 0.48
C GLY A 62 -1.62 -1.16 1.08
N LEU A 63 -0.99 -2.32 1.26
CA LEU A 63 0.40 -2.43 1.74
C LEU A 63 1.40 -1.84 0.75
N ALA A 64 1.30 -2.19 -0.54
CA ALA A 64 2.20 -1.72 -1.58
C ALA A 64 2.21 -0.19 -1.68
N LYS A 65 1.03 0.44 -1.63
CA LYS A 65 0.93 1.91 -1.61
C LYS A 65 1.61 2.50 -0.37
N ALA A 66 1.30 1.97 0.82
CA ALA A 66 1.86 2.49 2.07
C ALA A 66 3.39 2.35 2.11
N PHE A 67 3.93 1.20 1.69
CA PHE A 67 5.37 0.94 1.66
C PHE A 67 6.09 1.84 0.66
N TRP A 68 5.50 2.06 -0.52
CA TRP A 68 6.08 2.96 -1.50
C TRP A 68 6.12 4.41 -1.04
N GLU A 69 4.99 4.92 -0.52
CA GLU A 69 4.88 6.30 -0.06
C GLU A 69 5.85 6.59 1.08
N LEU A 70 6.01 5.65 2.01
CA LEU A 70 6.88 5.83 3.16
C LEU A 70 8.34 5.52 2.86
N ASP A 71 8.67 5.07 1.65
CA ASP A 71 10.01 4.61 1.28
C ASP A 71 10.55 3.55 2.24
N LEU A 72 9.82 2.44 2.36
CA LEU A 72 10.14 1.42 3.34
C LEU A 72 11.59 0.92 3.19
N ASP A 73 12.37 1.11 4.26
CA ASP A 73 13.80 0.79 4.37
C ASP A 73 14.10 -0.24 5.48
N ILE A 74 13.06 -0.91 5.96
CA ILE A 74 13.14 -2.09 6.84
C ILE A 74 12.45 -3.29 6.18
N PRO A 75 12.88 -4.54 6.42
CA PRO A 75 12.27 -5.72 5.82
C PRO A 75 10.78 -5.84 6.13
N ALA A 76 9.99 -6.29 5.15
CA ALA A 76 8.60 -6.67 5.37
C ALA A 76 8.32 -8.10 4.90
N VAL A 77 7.60 -8.85 5.73
CA VAL A 77 7.19 -10.21 5.42
C VAL A 77 5.69 -10.32 5.63
N ILE A 78 4.96 -10.59 4.55
CA ILE A 78 3.50 -10.60 4.52
C ILE A 78 3.01 -11.96 4.06
N ARG A 79 2.36 -12.70 4.95
CA ARG A 79 1.64 -13.91 4.62
C ARG A 79 0.18 -13.59 4.37
N LEU A 80 -0.27 -13.67 3.12
CA LEU A 80 -1.65 -13.46 2.71
C LEU A 80 -2.25 -14.80 2.30
N GLY A 81 -3.30 -15.21 2.99
CA GLY A 81 -4.00 -16.46 2.72
C GLY A 81 -5.47 -16.20 2.44
N GLY A 82 -5.97 -16.67 1.29
CA GLY A 82 -7.35 -16.48 0.88
C GLY A 82 -7.54 -16.60 -0.64
N ASN A 83 -8.55 -15.92 -1.17
CA ASN A 83 -8.70 -15.79 -2.63
C ASN A 83 -7.55 -14.98 -3.20
N THR A 84 -7.19 -15.28 -4.45
CA THR A 84 -6.24 -14.49 -5.25
C THR A 84 -4.89 -14.22 -4.57
N GLU A 85 -4.46 -15.13 -3.68
CA GLU A 85 -3.21 -15.00 -2.92
C GLU A 85 -1.97 -14.93 -3.82
N ASP A 86 -1.96 -15.65 -4.95
CA ASP A 86 -0.86 -15.56 -5.94
C ASP A 86 -0.68 -14.15 -6.50
N ARG A 87 -1.79 -13.48 -6.84
CA ARG A 87 -1.78 -12.09 -7.31
C ARG A 87 -1.31 -11.16 -6.21
N ALA A 88 -1.73 -11.40 -4.97
CA ALA A 88 -1.32 -10.60 -3.82
C ALA A 88 0.19 -10.68 -3.59
N VAL A 89 0.77 -11.89 -3.66
CA VAL A 89 2.22 -12.13 -3.56
C VAL A 89 2.97 -11.44 -4.71
N ASP A 90 2.47 -11.54 -5.94
CA ASP A 90 3.07 -10.87 -7.10
C ASP A 90 3.12 -9.33 -6.94
N ILE A 91 2.03 -8.70 -6.49
CA ILE A 91 1.98 -7.25 -6.23
C ILE A 91 3.08 -6.84 -5.23
N LEU A 92 3.22 -7.58 -4.12
CA LEU A 92 4.23 -7.29 -3.10
C LEU A 92 5.66 -7.45 -3.63
N HIS A 93 5.93 -8.50 -4.40
CA HIS A 93 7.25 -8.73 -5.00
C HIS A 93 7.60 -7.69 -6.09
N ARG A 94 6.62 -7.28 -6.91
CA ARG A 94 6.82 -6.19 -7.88
C ARG A 94 7.11 -4.88 -7.16
N MET A 95 6.40 -4.59 -6.07
CA MET A 95 6.65 -3.39 -5.25
C MET A 95 8.02 -3.43 -4.56
N SER A 96 8.46 -4.60 -4.07
CA SER A 96 9.78 -4.74 -3.43
C SER A 96 10.93 -4.25 -4.32
N LYS A 97 10.81 -4.37 -5.64
CA LYS A 97 11.82 -3.91 -6.60
C LYS A 97 11.95 -2.39 -6.68
N GLN A 98 11.00 -1.65 -6.12
CA GLN A 98 10.98 -0.19 -6.06
C GLN A 98 11.34 0.37 -4.67
N LEU A 99 11.74 -0.49 -3.73
CA LEU A 99 12.01 -0.15 -2.33
C LEU A 99 13.47 -0.45 -1.95
N HIS A 100 13.91 0.14 -0.84
CA HIS A 100 15.27 -0.03 -0.31
C HIS A 100 15.42 -1.27 0.57
N ALA A 101 14.31 -1.89 0.96
CA ALA A 101 14.29 -3.10 1.76
C ALA A 101 13.44 -4.20 1.10
N PRO A 102 13.76 -5.48 1.38
CA PRO A 102 13.00 -6.60 0.83
C PRO A 102 11.59 -6.63 1.39
N VAL A 103 10.62 -6.80 0.50
CA VAL A 103 9.21 -7.08 0.82
C VAL A 103 8.87 -8.44 0.23
N GLU A 104 8.64 -9.42 1.08
CA GLU A 104 8.35 -10.81 0.68
C GLU A 104 6.89 -11.18 0.97
N GLY A 105 6.21 -11.71 -0.05
CA GLY A 105 4.85 -12.21 0.02
C GLY A 105 4.80 -13.74 0.13
N TYR A 106 3.97 -14.25 1.03
CA TYR A 106 3.77 -15.68 1.28
C TYR A 106 2.29 -16.06 1.24
N ARG A 107 2.02 -17.34 0.99
CA ARG A 107 0.67 -17.92 0.83
C ARG A 107 0.18 -18.59 2.11
N LYS A 108 -1.07 -19.06 2.09
CA LYS A 108 -1.62 -19.88 3.19
C LYS A 108 -0.85 -21.20 3.41
N SER A 109 -0.22 -21.76 2.37
CA SER A 109 0.54 -23.02 2.48
C SER A 109 1.87 -22.85 3.21
N ASP A 110 2.39 -21.63 3.25
CA ASP A 110 3.65 -21.34 3.92
C ASP A 110 3.43 -21.31 5.43
N ALA A 111 4.18 -22.13 6.16
CA ALA A 111 3.99 -22.31 7.58
C ALA A 111 4.44 -21.05 8.36
N PRO A 112 3.69 -20.59 9.37
CA PRO A 112 4.05 -19.40 10.13
C PRO A 112 5.46 -19.44 10.73
N ALA A 113 5.93 -20.61 11.19
CA ALA A 113 7.28 -20.77 11.73
C ALA A 113 8.37 -20.54 10.66
N THR A 114 8.18 -21.05 9.45
CA THR A 114 9.10 -20.85 8.32
C THR A 114 9.22 -19.37 7.96
N ILE A 115 8.07 -18.69 7.90
CA ILE A 115 8.00 -17.27 7.55
C ILE A 115 8.60 -16.39 8.65
N ALA A 116 8.39 -16.74 9.92
CA ALA A 116 9.02 -16.05 11.05
C ALA A 116 10.55 -16.23 11.05
N ALA A 117 11.04 -17.43 10.76
CA ALA A 117 12.47 -17.67 10.61
C ALA A 117 13.07 -16.84 9.46
N ARG A 118 12.37 -16.79 8.32
CA ARG A 118 12.77 -15.94 7.19
C ARG A 118 12.78 -14.46 7.54
N PHE A 119 11.77 -13.98 8.27
CA PHE A 119 11.76 -12.61 8.77
C PHE A 119 13.00 -12.32 9.64
N ALA A 120 13.40 -13.26 10.50
CA ALA A 120 14.61 -13.13 11.31
C ALA A 120 15.89 -13.01 10.47
N GLU A 121 16.02 -13.81 9.41
CA GLU A 121 17.16 -13.72 8.47
C GLU A 121 17.25 -12.34 7.80
N LEU A 122 16.11 -11.82 7.31
CA LEU A 122 16.07 -10.52 6.64
C LEU A 122 16.44 -9.38 7.60
N VAL A 123 15.94 -9.42 8.83
CA VAL A 123 16.27 -8.42 9.86
C VAL A 123 17.75 -8.48 10.25
N ALA A 124 18.33 -9.67 10.38
CA ALA A 124 19.75 -9.84 10.64
C ALA A 124 20.62 -9.27 9.49
N GLY A 125 20.18 -9.46 8.24
CA GLY A 125 20.83 -8.90 7.05
C GLY A 125 20.76 -7.37 6.94
N ALA A 126 19.76 -6.73 7.56
CA ALA A 126 19.56 -5.28 7.51
C ALA A 126 20.46 -4.47 8.46
N GLN A 127 21.50 -5.09 9.05
CA GLN A 127 22.57 -4.45 9.84
C GLN A 127 22.07 -3.46 10.92
N SER A 128 21.02 -3.82 11.65
CA SER A 128 20.44 -3.00 12.73
C SER A 128 19.79 -1.68 12.28
N ALA A 129 19.40 -1.56 11.01
CA ALA A 129 18.56 -0.45 10.56
C ALA A 129 17.29 -0.37 11.42
N LYS A 130 16.99 0.83 11.92
CA LYS A 130 15.79 1.12 12.68
C LYS A 130 14.93 2.09 11.91
N TRP A 131 13.67 1.72 11.76
CA TRP A 131 12.67 2.52 11.08
C TRP A 131 12.53 3.90 11.72
N ARG A 132 12.58 4.92 10.86
CA ARG A 132 12.29 6.31 11.20
C ARG A 132 11.01 6.73 10.47
N PRO A 133 9.92 7.02 11.20
CA PRO A 133 8.70 7.54 10.62
C PRO A 133 9.00 8.83 9.86
N ARG A 134 8.41 8.96 8.67
CA ARG A 134 8.60 10.12 7.79
C ARG A 134 7.31 10.44 7.04
N PRO A 135 7.09 11.70 6.63
CA PRO A 135 5.94 12.05 5.79
C PRO A 135 5.94 11.24 4.48
N PRO A 136 4.77 10.96 3.90
CA PRO A 136 4.69 10.23 2.64
C PRO A 136 5.31 11.03 1.51
N ARG A 137 5.92 10.33 0.56
CA ARG A 137 6.29 10.86 -0.75
C ARG A 137 5.02 11.31 -1.48
N VAL A 138 5.05 12.55 -1.96
CA VAL A 138 4.01 13.11 -2.82
C VAL A 138 4.64 13.44 -4.17
N PRO A 139 4.09 12.94 -5.29
CA PRO A 139 4.58 13.29 -6.61
C PRO A 139 4.57 14.80 -6.86
N LYS A 140 5.62 15.32 -7.52
CA LYS A 140 5.79 16.77 -7.73
C LYS A 140 4.63 17.44 -8.45
N PHE A 141 3.97 16.71 -9.36
CA PHE A 141 2.85 17.25 -10.15
C PHE A 141 1.62 17.59 -9.31
N VAL A 142 1.48 17.05 -8.10
CA VAL A 142 0.37 17.37 -7.18
C VAL A 142 0.36 18.86 -6.80
N GLN A 143 1.53 19.52 -6.84
CA GLN A 143 1.65 20.96 -6.57
C GLN A 143 1.48 21.81 -7.84
N ASP A 144 1.31 21.20 -9.02
CA ASP A 144 1.12 21.94 -10.26
C ASP A 144 -0.33 22.45 -10.34
N PRO A 145 -0.57 23.76 -10.53
CA PRO A 145 -1.91 24.32 -10.64
C PRO A 145 -2.75 23.75 -11.81
N SER A 146 -2.10 23.13 -12.79
CA SER A 146 -2.77 22.50 -13.93
C SER A 146 -3.14 21.03 -13.69
N ALA A 147 -2.77 20.44 -12.55
CA ALA A 147 -3.19 19.09 -12.21
C ALA A 147 -4.70 19.02 -11.97
N THR A 148 -5.34 17.97 -12.48
CA THR A 148 -6.75 17.69 -12.18
C THR A 148 -6.85 17.05 -10.81
N MET A 149 -7.70 17.61 -9.97
CA MET A 149 -8.03 17.10 -8.64
C MET A 149 -9.48 16.62 -8.63
N LEU A 150 -9.72 15.36 -8.26
CA LEU A 150 -11.05 14.77 -8.12
C LEU A 150 -11.23 14.27 -6.68
N SER A 151 -12.28 14.73 -6.00
CA SER A 151 -12.52 14.37 -4.60
C SER A 151 -12.91 12.91 -4.43
N VAL A 152 -12.41 12.28 -3.37
CA VAL A 152 -12.92 11.01 -2.85
C VAL A 152 -13.27 11.15 -1.37
N LYS A 153 -13.98 10.19 -0.79
CA LYS A 153 -14.53 10.30 0.58
C LYS A 153 -13.51 10.70 1.65
N ASN A 154 -12.25 10.33 1.48
CA ASN A 154 -11.18 10.55 2.47
C ASN A 154 -9.88 11.02 1.80
N GLY A 155 -9.98 11.91 0.81
CA GLY A 155 -8.82 12.46 0.11
C GLY A 155 -9.19 12.87 -1.31
N CYS A 156 -8.24 12.74 -2.23
CA CYS A 156 -8.45 13.11 -3.63
C CYS A 156 -7.54 12.33 -4.58
N VAL A 157 -7.99 12.19 -5.82
CA VAL A 157 -7.18 11.73 -6.94
C VAL A 157 -6.56 12.95 -7.61
N TRP A 158 -5.26 12.88 -7.83
CA TRP A 158 -4.49 13.84 -8.60
C TRP A 158 -4.06 13.23 -9.93
N ILE A 159 -4.28 13.96 -11.01
CA ILE A 159 -3.91 13.55 -12.36
C ILE A 159 -3.11 14.68 -13.02
N ASP A 160 -1.93 14.34 -13.54
CA ASP A 160 -1.12 15.26 -14.34
C ASP A 160 -1.78 15.48 -15.71
N THR A 161 -2.54 16.56 -15.82
CA THR A 161 -3.30 16.90 -17.03
C THR A 161 -2.39 17.12 -18.24
N ARG A 162 -1.14 17.56 -18.05
CA ARG A 162 -0.18 17.72 -19.15
C ARG A 162 0.27 16.37 -19.71
N ARG A 163 0.27 15.33 -18.86
CA ARG A 163 0.61 13.96 -19.26
C ARG A 163 -0.59 13.11 -19.64
N TRP A 164 -1.82 13.63 -19.53
CA TRP A 164 -3.04 12.86 -19.73
C TRP A 164 -3.05 12.07 -21.04
N ALA A 165 -2.70 12.71 -22.16
CA ALA A 165 -2.65 12.05 -23.46
C ALA A 165 -1.73 10.81 -23.50
N GLN A 166 -0.66 10.79 -22.69
CA GLN A 166 0.27 9.67 -22.60
C GLN A 166 -0.20 8.59 -21.60
N ILE A 167 -0.84 8.99 -20.50
CA ILE A 167 -1.18 8.07 -19.39
C ILE A 167 -2.61 7.52 -19.44
N ARG A 168 -3.51 8.15 -20.21
CA ARG A 168 -4.95 7.85 -20.20
C ARG A 168 -5.29 6.38 -20.39
N GLY A 169 -4.63 5.69 -21.33
CA GLY A 169 -4.93 4.29 -21.62
C GLY A 169 -4.67 3.38 -20.43
N ALA A 170 -3.60 3.65 -19.67
CA ALA A 170 -3.29 2.89 -18.47
C ALA A 170 -4.21 3.26 -17.30
N VAL A 171 -4.52 4.55 -17.12
CA VAL A 171 -5.42 5.00 -16.07
C VAL A 171 -6.84 4.46 -16.29
N GLU A 172 -7.36 4.50 -17.53
CA GLU A 172 -8.65 3.93 -17.91
C GLU A 172 -8.68 2.41 -17.62
N MET A 173 -7.65 1.68 -18.03
CA MET A 173 -7.54 0.24 -17.82
C MET A 173 -7.46 -0.12 -16.33
N HIS A 174 -6.55 0.50 -15.58
CA HIS A 174 -6.27 0.13 -14.19
C HIS A 174 -7.32 0.63 -13.21
N SER A 175 -8.03 1.71 -13.54
CA SER A 175 -9.19 2.17 -12.76
C SER A 175 -10.47 1.38 -13.07
N GLY A 176 -10.45 0.43 -14.00
CA GLY A 176 -11.65 -0.30 -14.41
C GLY A 176 -12.70 0.59 -15.07
N GLY A 177 -12.26 1.64 -15.77
CA GLY A 177 -13.14 2.62 -16.42
C GLY A 177 -13.77 3.63 -15.48
N LEU A 178 -13.31 3.76 -14.23
CA LEU A 178 -13.77 4.81 -13.31
C LEU A 178 -13.34 6.21 -13.74
N LEU A 179 -12.22 6.30 -14.46
CA LEU A 179 -11.72 7.51 -15.07
C LEU A 179 -11.66 7.31 -16.57
N VAL A 180 -12.13 8.32 -17.32
CA VAL A 180 -12.24 8.28 -18.78
C VAL A 180 -11.85 9.62 -19.38
N ASP A 181 -11.46 9.62 -20.65
CA ASP A 181 -11.29 10.84 -21.42
C ASP A 181 -12.65 11.48 -21.76
N ARG A 182 -12.82 12.76 -21.38
CA ARG A 182 -13.91 13.61 -21.86
C ARG A 182 -13.31 14.87 -22.46
N GLN A 183 -13.38 14.97 -23.79
CA GLN A 183 -12.88 16.13 -24.53
C GLN A 183 -11.39 16.41 -24.30
N GLY A 184 -10.57 15.35 -24.16
CA GLY A 184 -9.13 15.48 -23.95
C GLY A 184 -8.72 15.76 -22.50
N ALA A 185 -9.65 15.66 -21.53
CA ALA A 185 -9.38 15.81 -20.11
C ALA A 185 -9.86 14.58 -19.33
N PRO A 186 -9.18 14.22 -18.22
CA PRO A 186 -9.64 13.14 -17.36
C PRO A 186 -10.92 13.54 -16.61
N ALA A 187 -11.91 12.65 -16.60
CA ALA A 187 -13.17 12.84 -15.88
C ALA A 187 -13.67 11.53 -15.26
N PRO A 188 -14.42 11.59 -14.14
CA PRO A 188 -15.07 10.41 -13.60
C PRO A 188 -16.16 9.88 -14.55
N SER A 189 -16.32 8.57 -14.61
CA SER A 189 -17.41 7.93 -15.36
C SER A 189 -18.72 7.83 -14.57
N LEU A 190 -18.64 7.95 -13.25
CA LEU A 190 -19.75 7.90 -12.31
C LEU A 190 -20.10 9.30 -11.77
N PRO A 191 -21.31 9.48 -11.21
CA PRO A 191 -21.63 10.65 -10.38
C PRO A 191 -20.66 10.81 -9.19
N ASP A 192 -20.48 12.04 -8.73
CA ASP A 192 -19.47 12.41 -7.73
C ASP A 192 -19.58 11.63 -6.41
N ASP A 193 -20.81 11.37 -5.94
CA ASP A 193 -21.08 10.64 -4.70
C ASP A 193 -20.71 9.16 -4.81
N GLU A 194 -21.03 8.52 -5.95
CA GLU A 194 -20.62 7.15 -6.22
C GLU A 194 -19.12 7.03 -6.44
N PHE A 195 -18.53 7.91 -7.25
CA PHE A 195 -17.09 7.94 -7.52
C PHE A 195 -16.28 8.10 -6.23
N ALA A 196 -16.75 8.96 -5.31
CA ALA A 196 -16.07 9.21 -4.04
C ALA A 196 -15.94 7.95 -3.15
N THR A 197 -16.71 6.90 -3.41
CA THR A 197 -16.64 5.63 -2.68
C THR A 197 -15.66 4.60 -3.26
N LYS A 198 -15.09 4.86 -4.44
CA LYS A 198 -14.25 3.90 -5.20
C LYS A 198 -12.77 3.95 -4.82
N ASP A 199 -12.49 4.18 -3.54
CA ASP A 199 -11.14 4.39 -3.04
C ASP A 199 -10.23 3.17 -3.25
N SER A 200 -10.77 1.95 -3.28
CA SER A 200 -9.98 0.73 -3.42
C SER A 200 -9.53 0.49 -4.85
N GLU A 201 -10.42 0.69 -5.81
CA GLU A 201 -10.14 0.60 -7.24
C GLU A 201 -9.15 1.69 -7.67
N LEU A 202 -9.35 2.93 -7.19
CA LEU A 202 -8.43 4.04 -7.45
C LEU A 202 -7.06 3.81 -6.80
N LEU A 203 -7.01 3.17 -5.62
CA LEU A 203 -5.76 2.79 -4.97
C LEU A 203 -5.02 1.73 -5.77
N ALA A 204 -5.73 0.70 -6.25
CA ALA A 204 -5.16 -0.30 -7.14
C ALA A 204 -4.64 0.35 -8.44
N CYS A 205 -5.38 1.31 -9.01
CA CYS A 205 -4.94 2.08 -10.18
C CYS A 205 -3.62 2.82 -9.93
N ASP A 206 -3.48 3.49 -8.78
CA ASP A 206 -2.25 4.17 -8.37
C ASP A 206 -1.07 3.19 -8.29
N VAL A 207 -1.27 2.05 -7.64
CA VAL A 207 -0.22 1.04 -7.53
C VAL A 207 0.13 0.45 -8.89
N GLU A 208 -0.83 0.08 -9.73
CA GLU A 208 -0.54 -0.54 -11.04
C GLU A 208 0.12 0.46 -12.01
N CYS A 209 -0.33 1.72 -12.07
CA CYS A 209 0.35 2.76 -12.85
C CYS A 209 1.82 2.86 -12.44
N ARG A 210 2.09 2.86 -11.14
CA ARG A 210 3.44 2.93 -10.60
C ARG A 210 4.27 1.68 -10.91
N LEU A 211 3.70 0.49 -10.77
CA LEU A 211 4.37 -0.76 -11.11
C LEU A 211 4.69 -0.85 -12.62
N ALA A 212 3.90 -0.17 -13.45
CA ALA A 212 4.14 -0.01 -14.89
C ALA A 212 5.11 1.12 -15.25
N GLY A 213 5.63 1.87 -14.27
CA GLY A 213 6.50 3.03 -14.53
C GLY A 213 5.78 4.26 -15.09
N ILE A 214 4.46 4.32 -14.92
CA ILE A 214 3.60 5.40 -15.40
C ILE A 214 3.43 6.42 -14.27
N GLU A 215 4.00 7.59 -14.49
CA GLU A 215 3.87 8.74 -13.60
C GLU A 215 2.76 9.68 -14.07
N GLY A 216 2.05 10.31 -13.13
CA GLY A 216 0.99 11.28 -13.44
C GLY A 216 -0.39 10.90 -12.89
N PHE A 217 -0.48 9.81 -12.13
CA PHE A 217 -1.66 9.44 -11.36
C PHE A 217 -1.26 9.21 -9.90
N TYR A 218 -2.00 9.79 -8.97
CA TYR A 218 -1.74 9.65 -7.53
C TYR A 218 -3.03 9.75 -6.74
N LEU A 219 -3.30 8.76 -5.89
CA LEU A 219 -4.42 8.82 -4.96
C LEU A 219 -3.90 9.31 -3.61
N GLU A 220 -4.28 10.51 -3.19
CA GLU A 220 -4.03 10.99 -1.84
C GLU A 220 -5.15 10.50 -0.91
N LEU A 221 -4.77 9.85 0.20
CA LEU A 221 -5.70 9.41 1.23
C LEU A 221 -5.29 9.96 2.59
N ASP A 222 -6.19 10.72 3.19
CA ASP A 222 -6.00 11.38 4.46
C ASP A 222 -6.14 10.43 5.64
N ILE A 223 -5.28 10.67 6.64
CA ILE A 223 -5.36 10.09 7.98
C ILE A 223 -5.20 11.25 8.98
N PRO A 224 -6.32 11.84 9.46
CA PRO A 224 -6.29 13.03 10.29
C PRO A 224 -5.34 12.88 11.49
N GLY A 225 -4.44 13.85 11.68
CA GLY A 225 -3.50 13.89 12.80
C GLY A 225 -2.22 13.06 12.64
N LEU A 226 -2.16 12.15 11.66
CA LEU A 226 -1.02 11.22 11.53
C LEU A 226 0.26 11.94 11.07
N ASN A 227 0.15 12.80 10.07
CA ASN A 227 1.31 13.51 9.54
C ASN A 227 1.82 14.56 10.54
N GLU A 228 0.94 15.16 11.36
CA GLU A 228 1.34 16.01 12.49
C GLU A 228 2.10 15.22 13.55
N LEU A 229 1.61 14.01 13.88
CA LEU A 229 2.27 13.12 14.85
C LEU A 229 3.68 12.74 14.39
N ILE A 230 3.83 12.32 13.13
CA ILE A 230 5.12 11.95 12.55
C ILE A 230 6.11 13.13 12.57
N ARG A 231 5.64 14.33 12.20
CA ARG A 231 6.47 15.55 12.22
C ARG A 231 6.94 15.96 13.62
N LYS A 232 6.19 15.62 14.68
CA LYS A 232 6.59 15.88 16.07
C LYS A 232 7.56 14.85 16.63
N ALA A 233 7.60 13.65 16.06
CA ALA A 233 8.40 12.52 16.53
C ALA A 233 9.77 12.42 15.86
N GLY A 234 9.96 13.08 14.70
CA GLY A 234 11.24 13.18 13.99
C GLY A 234 12.02 14.43 14.39
#